data_AF-A0A2A7HTA0-F1
#
_entry.id   AF-A0A2A7HTA0-F1
#
_cell.length_a   1.000
_cell.length_b   1.000
_cell.length_c   1.000
_cell.angle_alpha   90.00
_cell.angle_beta   90.00
_cell.angle_gamma   90.00
#
_symmetry.space_group_name_H-M   'P 1'
#
loop_
_entity.id
_entity.type
_entity.pdbx_description
1 polymer ?
#
loop_
_entity_poly.entity_id
_entity_poly.type
_entity_poly.pdbx_seq_one_letter_code
_entity_poly.pdbx_strand_id
1 'polypeptide(L)' 'MNSGEPHHNAKFQKDTEDVKAPKRIEAVIQKVRTIADENNVNSDIVEQVYRTMISCFINHELIHHSKIDNKQG' A
#
# COMPACT_ATOMS: atom_id res chain seq x y z
N MET A 1 -36.55 -18.61 17.02
CA MET A 1 -35.91 -17.44 16.40
C MET A 1 -34.85 -16.89 17.33
N ASN A 2 -33.57 -16.98 16.96
CA ASN A 2 -32.61 -15.88 17.16
C ASN A 2 -31.43 -16.15 16.23
N SER A 3 -31.62 -15.74 14.98
CA SER A 3 -30.59 -15.68 13.94
C SER A 3 -29.48 -14.74 14.40
N GLY A 4 -28.24 -15.23 14.30
CA GLY A 4 -27.05 -14.44 14.61
C GLY A 4 -26.89 -13.22 13.71
N GLU A 5 -26.08 -12.28 14.18
CA GLU A 5 -24.84 -11.85 13.52
C GLU A 5 -24.23 -10.73 14.39
N PRO A 6 -22.99 -10.88 14.91
CA PRO A 6 -22.27 -9.73 15.42
C PRO A 6 -21.85 -8.87 14.23
N HIS A 7 -22.33 -7.62 14.29
CA HIS A 7 -22.15 -6.59 13.30
C HIS A 7 -20.71 -6.48 12.78
N HIS A 8 -20.63 -6.46 11.46
CA HIS A 8 -19.49 -6.11 10.62
C HIS A 8 -18.72 -4.89 11.14
N ASN A 9 -17.68 -5.08 11.95
CA ASN A 9 -16.75 -3.98 12.27
C ASN A 9 -15.27 -4.39 12.34
N ALA A 10 -14.91 -5.60 11.88
CA ALA A 10 -13.53 -6.08 11.85
C ALA A 10 -12.85 -6.03 10.46
N LYS A 11 -13.55 -5.61 9.40
CA LYS A 11 -13.00 -5.60 8.04
C LYS A 11 -12.21 -4.32 7.70
N PHE A 12 -12.51 -3.19 8.33
CA PHE A 12 -11.94 -1.89 7.94
C PHE A 12 -10.56 -1.57 8.56
N GLN A 13 -10.23 -2.08 9.74
CA GLN A 13 -8.90 -1.85 10.35
C GLN A 13 -7.80 -2.74 9.79
N LYS A 14 -8.15 -3.79 9.04
CA LYS A 14 -7.19 -4.70 8.42
C LYS A 14 -6.64 -4.17 7.09
N ASP A 15 -7.45 -3.40 6.37
CA ASP A 15 -7.07 -2.87 5.05
C ASP A 15 -5.96 -1.82 5.13
N THR A 16 -5.85 -1.05 6.21
CA THR A 16 -4.80 -0.01 6.32
C THR A 16 -3.41 -0.57 6.60
N GLU A 17 -3.32 -1.71 7.31
CA GLU A 17 -2.05 -2.43 7.51
C GLU A 17 -1.69 -3.30 6.29
N ASP A 18 -2.69 -3.88 5.61
CA ASP A 18 -2.49 -4.61 4.35
C ASP A 18 -2.13 -3.68 3.16
N VAL A 19 -2.64 -2.45 3.12
CA VAL A 19 -2.24 -1.41 2.14
C VAL A 19 -0.76 -1.05 2.29
N LYS A 20 -0.20 -1.16 3.50
CA LYS A 20 1.21 -0.85 3.78
C LYS A 20 2.14 -2.05 3.75
N ALA A 21 1.64 -3.26 3.46
CA ALA A 21 2.34 -4.55 3.56
C ALA A 21 3.88 -4.45 3.43
N PRO A 22 4.60 -4.25 4.55
CA PRO A 22 6.00 -3.83 4.50
C PRO A 22 6.90 -4.87 3.80
N LYS A 23 6.54 -6.14 3.95
CA LYS A 23 7.19 -7.28 3.29
C LYS A 23 7.12 -7.21 1.77
N ARG A 24 5.98 -6.76 1.21
CA ARG A 24 5.79 -6.66 -0.24
C ARG A 24 6.59 -5.50 -0.82
N ILE A 25 6.62 -4.37 -0.12
CA ILE A 25 7.43 -3.22 -0.50
C ILE A 25 8.90 -3.62 -0.51
N GLU A 26 9.38 -4.25 0.55
CA GLU A 26 10.78 -4.66 0.64
C GLU A 26 11.16 -5.68 -0.45
N ALA A 27 10.30 -6.65 -0.76
CA ALA A 27 10.53 -7.58 -1.87
C ALA A 27 10.64 -6.88 -3.23
N VAL A 28 9.84 -5.84 -3.47
CA VAL A 28 9.94 -5.02 -4.69
C VAL A 28 11.25 -4.23 -4.69
N ILE A 29 11.62 -3.60 -3.57
CA ILE A 29 12.87 -2.84 -3.46
C ILE A 29 14.09 -3.72 -3.72
N GLN A 30 14.16 -4.90 -3.09
CA GLN A 30 15.26 -5.84 -3.33
C GLN A 30 15.35 -6.22 -4.81
N LYS A 31 14.22 -6.54 -5.45
CA LYS A 31 14.18 -6.88 -6.87
C LYS A 31 14.71 -5.75 -7.76
N VAL A 32 14.27 -4.51 -7.54
CA VAL A 32 14.67 -3.38 -8.40
C VAL A 32 16.12 -2.96 -8.15
N ARG A 33 16.64 -3.13 -6.92
CA ARG A 33 18.07 -2.95 -6.64
C ARG A 33 18.91 -3.95 -7.41
N THR A 34 18.55 -5.24 -7.39
CA THR A 34 19.26 -6.27 -8.17
C THR A 34 19.26 -5.94 -9.67
N ILE A 35 18.10 -5.55 -10.23
CA ILE A 35 18.01 -5.15 -11.64
C ILE A 35 18.88 -3.91 -11.93
N ALA A 36 18.93 -2.94 -11.02
CA ALA A 36 19.76 -1.75 -11.18
C ALA A 36 21.25 -2.11 -11.22
N ASP A 37 21.70 -2.95 -10.28
CA ASP A 37 23.08 -3.42 -10.21
C ASP A 37 23.46 -4.23 -11.49
N GLU A 38 22.57 -5.10 -11.98
CA GLU A 38 22.75 -5.87 -13.24
C GLU A 38 22.90 -4.97 -14.47
N ASN A 39 22.29 -3.77 -14.45
CA ASN A 39 22.33 -2.81 -15.55
C ASN A 39 23.37 -1.70 -15.36
N ASN A 40 24.25 -1.79 -14.36
CA ASN A 40 25.22 -0.74 -13.98
C ASN A 40 24.55 0.62 -13.70
N VAL A 41 23.31 0.61 -13.18
CA VAL A 41 22.58 1.78 -12.70
C VAL A 41 22.73 1.87 -11.19
N ASN A 42 22.79 3.08 -10.63
CA ASN A 42 22.88 3.28 -9.19
C ASN A 42 21.61 2.77 -8.49
N SER A 43 21.72 1.67 -7.75
CA SER A 43 20.62 1.01 -7.04
C SER A 43 19.99 1.86 -5.93
N ASP A 44 20.75 2.77 -5.30
CA ASP A 44 20.23 3.67 -4.28
C ASP A 44 19.32 4.77 -4.87
N ILE A 45 19.61 5.22 -6.09
CA ILE A 45 18.72 6.14 -6.82
C ILE A 45 17.43 5.41 -7.21
N VAL A 46 17.55 4.19 -7.75
CA VAL A 46 16.39 3.38 -8.15
C VAL A 46 15.48 3.08 -6.96
N GLU A 47 16.04 2.68 -5.82
CA GLU A 47 15.28 2.45 -4.60
C GLU A 47 14.49 3.71 -4.19
N GLN A 48 15.13 4.88 -4.16
CA GLN A 48 14.46 6.13 -3.75
C GLN A 48 13.29 6.49 -4.67
N VAL A 49 13.44 6.30 -5.99
CA VAL A 49 12.37 6.53 -6.95
C VAL A 49 11.20 5.58 -6.68
N TYR A 50 11.47 4.29 -6.50
CA TYR A 50 10.41 3.31 -6.22
C TYR A 50 9.71 3.56 -4.87
N ARG A 51 10.46 3.87 -3.80
CA ARG A 51 9.87 4.19 -2.49
C ARG A 51 9.00 5.45 -2.56
N THR A 52 9.44 6.47 -3.28
CA THR A 52 8.67 7.70 -3.49
C THR A 52 7.40 7.40 -4.27
N MET A 53 7.50 6.68 -5.39
CA MET A 53 6.35 6.30 -6.21
C MET A 53 5.32 5.49 -5.41
N ILE A 54 5.75 4.46 -4.67
CA ILE A 54 4.87 3.66 -3.81
C ILE A 54 4.18 4.54 -2.76
N SER A 55 4.92 5.43 -2.12
CA SER A 55 4.37 6.35 -1.12
C SER A 55 3.33 7.30 -1.73
N CYS A 56 3.58 7.80 -2.93
CA CYS A 56 2.62 8.64 -3.66
C CYS A 56 1.32 7.88 -3.96
N PHE A 57 1.40 6.62 -4.40
CA PHE A 57 0.21 5.81 -4.69
C PHE A 57 -0.59 5.48 -3.41
N ILE A 58 0.09 5.11 -2.32
CA ILE A 58 -0.56 4.89 -1.02
C ILE A 58 -1.28 6.17 -0.56
N ASN A 59 -0.61 7.31 -0.62
CA ASN A 59 -1.22 8.59 -0.24
C ASN A 59 -2.39 8.96 -1.15
N HIS A 60 -2.27 8.71 -2.45
CA HIS A 60 -3.35 8.95 -3.41
C HIS A 60 -4.58 8.07 -3.11
N GLU A 61 -4.37 6.78 -2.83
CA GLU A 61 -5.44 5.86 -2.43
C GLU A 61 -6.10 6.30 -1.12
N LEU A 62 -5.32 6.66 -0.10
CA LEU A 62 -5.86 7.18 1.16
C LEU A 62 -6.74 8.43 0.96
N ILE A 63 -6.30 9.38 0.12
CA ILE A 63 -7.07 10.60 -0.19
C ILE A 63 -8.35 10.25 -0.96
N HIS A 64 -8.31 9.28 -1.87
CA HIS A 64 -9.45 8.88 -2.67
C HIS A 64 -10.51 8.13 -1.83
N HIS A 65 -10.08 7.23 -0.94
CA HIS A 65 -10.96 6.55 0.00
C HIS A 65 -11.58 7.52 1.01
N SER A 66 -10.83 8.54 1.45
CA SER A 66 -11.35 9.62 2.32
C SER A 66 -12.46 10.48 1.69
N LYS A 67 -12.61 10.44 0.35
CA LYS A 67 -13.61 11.23 -0.40
C LYS A 67 -14.88 10.45 -0.73
N ILE A 68 -14.92 9.13 -0.53
CA ILE A 68 -16.09 8.31 -0.81
C ILE A 68 -17.08 8.31 0.38
N ASP A 69 -16.61 8.61 1.60
CA ASP A 69 -17.47 8.68 2.80
C ASP A 69 -18.36 9.94 2.88
N ASN A 70 -18.23 10.89 1.94
CA ASN A 70 -18.96 12.17 1.97
C ASN A 70 -19.96 12.35 0.81
N LYS A 71 -20.38 11.25 0.16
CA LYS A 71 -21.45 11.24 -0.86
C LYS A 71 -22.55 10.20 -0.61
N GLN A 72 -22.80 9.88 0.66
CA GLN A 72 -24.08 9.33 1.11
C GLN A 72 -24.57 10.18 2.29
N GLY A 73 -25.02 11.39 1.97
CA GLY A 73 -25.79 12.28 2.82
C GLY A 73 -26.86 12.94 1.97
#